data_AF-A0A2D7I7U5-F1
#
_entry.id   AF-A0A2D7I7U5-F1
#
_cell.length_a   1.000
_cell.length_b   1.000
_cell.length_c   1.000
_cell.angle_alpha   90.00
_cell.angle_beta   90.00
_cell.angle_gamma   90.00
#
_symmetry.space_group_name_H-M   'P 1'
#
loop_
_entity.id
_entity.type
_entity.pdbx_description
1 polymer ?
#
loop_
_entity_poly.entity_id
_entity_poly.type
_entity_poly.pdbx_seq_one_letter_code
_entity_poly.pdbx_strand_id
1 'polypeptide(L)'
;MDKSRIPNFYKMPINERLDAVYERGLISKKDYKLLKNQQQQLDINSADKMIENVIGVMGMPIGLGLNFLINDKEYVIPMAVEEPSIVAALSAAAKISRSGGGFKTECTDPILTGQIQVVAIKNLEQARNDLLSRKQEIIDLANSFHPRMVARGGGAIDFSIKTYPMESFEGEMLVLNINVNTQDAMGANLVNGMCEGIAPLIESITEGKVFLRILSNLTDQSIAKGIMRIPLKCLSKEGYDPEQIRDGIIIASDFAKADPYRASTHNKGIMNGIDAVALATGNDWRAIEAGAHAYASRHGRYSSLSEWKKDKNGDLIGTIEIPLKVGIVGAPIESNPAVALNLRIMNLDSATELSGVMAAVGLAQNF
;
A
#
# COMPACT_ATOMS: atom_id res chain seq x y z
N MET A 1 -3.23 -4.52 -28.87
CA MET A 1 -4.25 -5.48 -28.38
C MET A 1 -4.45 -5.21 -26.90
N ASP A 2 -5.69 -5.15 -26.43
CA ASP A 2 -6.07 -5.07 -25.01
C ASP A 2 -5.58 -6.36 -24.31
N LYS A 3 -4.43 -6.28 -23.63
CA LYS A 3 -3.78 -7.44 -23.01
C LYS A 3 -4.46 -7.83 -21.69
N SER A 4 -5.08 -6.88 -21.02
CA SER A 4 -5.73 -7.09 -19.72
C SER A 4 -7.14 -7.70 -19.82
N ARG A 5 -7.80 -7.60 -20.98
CA ARG A 5 -9.13 -8.16 -21.21
C ARG A 5 -9.04 -9.58 -21.76
N ILE A 6 -9.39 -10.54 -20.90
CA ILE A 6 -9.47 -11.97 -21.27
C ILE A 6 -10.91 -12.44 -21.10
N PRO A 7 -11.71 -12.49 -22.18
CA PRO A 7 -13.12 -12.90 -22.12
C PRO A 7 -13.26 -14.32 -21.56
N ASN A 8 -14.27 -14.53 -20.70
CA ASN A 8 -14.61 -15.83 -20.12
C ASN A 8 -13.48 -16.52 -19.31
N PHE A 9 -12.46 -15.78 -18.87
CA PHE A 9 -11.31 -16.34 -18.13
C PHE A 9 -11.70 -17.20 -16.92
N TYR A 10 -12.72 -16.79 -16.16
CA TYR A 10 -13.23 -17.53 -15.00
C TYR A 10 -13.85 -18.90 -15.37
N LYS A 11 -14.31 -19.08 -16.61
CA LYS A 11 -14.88 -20.35 -17.12
C LYS A 11 -13.79 -21.30 -17.66
N MET A 12 -12.60 -20.78 -17.95
CA MET A 12 -11.49 -21.59 -18.50
C MET A 12 -10.93 -22.54 -17.44
N PRO A 13 -10.54 -23.77 -17.81
CA PRO A 13 -9.64 -24.61 -17.03
C PRO A 13 -8.31 -23.92 -16.72
N ILE A 14 -7.61 -24.36 -15.67
CA ILE A 14 -6.36 -23.71 -15.21
C ILE A 14 -5.30 -23.64 -16.31
N ASN A 15 -5.09 -24.72 -17.08
CA ASN A 15 -4.09 -24.73 -18.15
C ASN A 15 -4.42 -23.73 -19.27
N GLU A 16 -5.69 -23.61 -19.65
CA GLU A 16 -6.13 -22.63 -20.66
C GLU A 16 -5.97 -21.18 -20.16
N ARG A 17 -6.14 -20.94 -18.85
CA ARG A 17 -5.83 -19.63 -18.24
C ARG A 17 -4.35 -19.29 -18.40
N LEU A 18 -3.46 -20.23 -18.14
CA LEU A 18 -2.01 -20.04 -18.28
C LEU A 18 -1.62 -19.79 -19.75
N ASP A 19 -2.20 -20.56 -20.67
CA ASP A 19 -1.97 -20.40 -22.11
C ASP A 19 -2.44 -19.01 -22.56
N ALA A 20 -3.63 -18.57 -22.15
CA ALA A 20 -4.17 -17.25 -22.51
C ALA A 20 -3.29 -16.07 -22.03
N VAL A 21 -2.70 -16.19 -20.84
CA VAL A 21 -1.79 -15.18 -20.25
C VAL A 21 -0.45 -15.17 -21.01
N TYR A 22 0.09 -16.34 -21.34
CA TYR A 22 1.33 -16.47 -22.12
C TYR A 22 1.18 -15.96 -23.56
N GLU A 23 0.11 -16.34 -24.27
CA GLU A 23 -0.15 -15.92 -25.65
C GLU A 23 -0.32 -14.40 -25.81
N ARG A 24 -0.77 -13.72 -24.75
CA ARG A 24 -0.87 -12.24 -24.70
C ARG A 24 0.45 -11.55 -24.40
N GLY A 25 1.50 -12.32 -24.12
CA GLY A 25 2.81 -11.80 -23.74
C GLY A 25 2.79 -11.06 -22.40
N LEU A 26 1.94 -11.50 -21.47
CA LEU A 26 1.92 -11.01 -20.08
C LEU A 26 2.98 -11.69 -19.22
N ILE A 27 3.43 -12.87 -19.63
CA ILE A 27 4.49 -13.63 -18.96
C ILE A 27 5.50 -14.15 -19.96
N SER A 28 6.74 -14.33 -19.53
CA SER A 28 7.79 -14.92 -20.36
C SER A 28 7.58 -16.43 -20.53
N LYS A 29 8.25 -17.03 -21.53
CA LYS A 29 8.28 -18.51 -21.69
C LYS A 29 8.85 -19.22 -20.46
N LYS A 30 9.76 -18.56 -19.73
CA LYS A 30 10.32 -19.06 -18.47
C LYS A 30 9.23 -19.10 -17.40
N ASP A 31 8.50 -18.00 -17.22
CA ASP A 31 7.43 -17.88 -16.22
C ASP A 31 6.27 -18.82 -16.50
N TYR A 32 5.88 -18.97 -17.78
CA TYR A 32 4.87 -19.95 -18.19
C TYR A 32 5.25 -21.38 -17.77
N LYS A 33 6.51 -21.78 -18.00
CA LYS A 33 7.01 -23.10 -17.55
C LYS A 33 7.00 -23.24 -16.04
N LEU A 34 7.39 -22.19 -15.30
CA LEU A 34 7.35 -22.19 -13.83
C LEU A 34 5.92 -22.45 -13.33
N LEU A 35 4.94 -21.68 -13.81
CA LEU A 35 3.53 -21.82 -13.44
C LEU A 35 2.96 -23.20 -13.81
N LYS A 36 3.22 -23.66 -15.04
CA LYS A 36 2.73 -24.95 -15.53
C LYS A 36 3.24 -26.13 -14.71
N ASN A 37 4.49 -26.05 -14.25
CA ASN A 37 5.13 -27.08 -13.43
C ASN A 37 4.99 -26.82 -11.92
N GLN A 38 4.29 -25.76 -11.52
CA GLN A 38 4.12 -25.33 -10.12
C GLN A 38 5.45 -25.03 -9.39
N GLN A 39 6.50 -24.66 -10.12
CA GLN A 39 7.85 -24.42 -9.58
C GLN A 39 8.01 -23.04 -8.93
N GLN A 40 6.98 -22.20 -8.98
CA GLN A 40 6.94 -20.91 -8.28
C GLN A 40 6.61 -21.04 -6.77
N GLN A 41 6.19 -22.22 -6.31
CA GLN A 41 5.84 -22.44 -4.90
C GLN A 41 7.05 -22.23 -3.98
N LEU A 42 6.81 -21.70 -2.79
CA LEU A 42 7.85 -21.53 -1.77
C LEU A 42 8.26 -22.91 -1.22
N ASP A 43 9.54 -23.24 -1.34
CA ASP A 43 10.09 -24.46 -0.76
C ASP A 43 10.41 -24.28 0.73
N ILE A 44 10.47 -25.40 1.46
CA ILE A 44 10.65 -25.39 2.92
C ILE A 44 12.00 -24.80 3.37
N ASN A 45 13.07 -24.95 2.58
CA ASN A 45 14.38 -24.43 2.94
C ASN A 45 14.45 -22.91 2.75
N SER A 46 13.76 -22.39 1.74
CA SER A 46 13.59 -20.95 1.56
C SER A 46 12.68 -20.38 2.66
N ALA A 47 11.62 -21.08 3.03
CA ALA A 47 10.74 -20.68 4.13
C ALA A 47 11.48 -20.61 5.48
N ASP A 48 12.35 -21.57 5.80
CA ASP A 48 13.16 -21.60 7.03
C ASP A 48 14.14 -20.41 7.17
N LYS A 49 14.45 -19.74 6.05
CA LYS A 49 15.25 -18.51 6.05
C LYS A 49 14.40 -17.24 6.19
N MET A 50 13.07 -17.35 6.06
CA MET A 50 12.16 -16.20 6.12
C MET A 50 11.69 -15.91 7.54
N ILE A 51 11.43 -16.94 8.34
CA ILE A 51 10.93 -16.84 9.72
C ILE A 51 11.52 -17.95 10.59
N GLU A 52 11.39 -17.81 11.90
CA GLU A 52 11.87 -18.80 12.87
C GLU A 52 10.89 -20.00 13.01
N ASN A 53 11.43 -21.15 13.44
CA ASN A 53 10.67 -22.35 13.81
C ASN A 53 9.75 -22.91 12.70
N VAL A 54 10.23 -22.94 11.45
CA VAL A 54 9.46 -23.43 10.31
C VAL A 54 9.25 -24.94 10.36
N ILE A 55 7.99 -25.36 10.20
CA ILE A 55 7.59 -26.78 10.10
C ILE A 55 6.87 -27.11 8.79
N GLY A 56 6.65 -26.12 7.91
CA GLY A 56 5.93 -26.29 6.66
C GLY A 56 5.56 -24.97 5.99
N VAL A 57 4.86 -25.07 4.86
CA VAL A 57 4.39 -23.94 4.05
C VAL A 57 2.88 -24.06 3.86
N MET A 58 2.15 -22.97 4.15
CA MET A 58 0.71 -22.86 3.91
C MET A 58 0.45 -22.16 2.57
N GLY A 59 -0.25 -22.84 1.66
CA GLY A 59 -0.62 -22.26 0.36
C GLY A 59 -1.85 -21.34 0.44
N MET A 60 -1.86 -20.31 -0.41
CA MET A 60 -3.00 -19.42 -0.65
C MET A 60 -3.32 -19.40 -2.16
N PRO A 61 -4.60 -19.46 -2.59
CA PRO A 61 -4.94 -19.37 -4.00
C PRO A 61 -4.47 -18.04 -4.61
N ILE A 62 -3.94 -18.09 -5.84
CA ILE A 62 -3.59 -16.89 -6.61
C ILE A 62 -4.53 -16.77 -7.81
N GLY A 63 -5.25 -15.66 -7.89
CA GLY A 63 -6.09 -15.26 -9.01
C GLY A 63 -5.50 -14.05 -9.75
N LEU A 64 -6.13 -13.67 -10.86
CA LEU A 64 -5.79 -12.49 -11.64
C LEU A 64 -6.99 -11.53 -11.70
N GLY A 65 -6.82 -10.33 -11.17
CA GLY A 65 -7.69 -9.19 -11.41
C GLY A 65 -7.49 -8.69 -12.84
N LEU A 66 -8.54 -8.75 -13.65
CA LEU A 66 -8.51 -8.42 -15.08
C LEU A 66 -9.16 -7.07 -15.38
N ASN A 67 -8.94 -6.58 -16.60
CA ASN A 67 -9.55 -5.38 -17.18
C ASN A 67 -9.10 -4.03 -16.59
N PHE A 68 -8.10 -3.99 -15.71
CA PHE A 68 -7.63 -2.73 -15.16
C PHE A 68 -6.99 -1.85 -16.24
N LEU A 69 -7.43 -0.60 -16.28
CA LEU A 69 -6.85 0.48 -17.04
C LEU A 69 -6.57 1.60 -16.04
N ILE A 70 -5.32 1.87 -15.73
CA ILE A 70 -4.90 2.81 -14.68
C ILE A 70 -3.90 3.76 -15.32
N ASN A 71 -4.19 5.07 -15.31
CA ASN A 71 -3.37 6.08 -15.98
C ASN A 71 -3.04 5.71 -17.44
N ASP A 72 -4.04 5.19 -18.17
CA ASP A 72 -3.93 4.74 -19.56
C ASP A 72 -2.98 3.54 -19.81
N LYS A 73 -2.46 2.91 -18.74
CA LYS A 73 -1.70 1.66 -18.77
C LYS A 73 -2.60 0.48 -18.35
N GLU A 74 -2.51 -0.62 -19.08
CA GLU A 74 -3.29 -1.83 -18.80
C GLU A 74 -2.59 -2.74 -17.79
N TYR A 75 -3.36 -3.28 -16.85
CA TYR A 75 -2.83 -4.16 -15.81
C TYR A 75 -3.57 -5.48 -15.73
N VAL A 76 -2.80 -6.53 -15.49
CA VAL A 76 -3.28 -7.80 -14.94
C VAL A 76 -2.67 -7.92 -13.56
N ILE A 77 -3.53 -8.03 -12.54
CA ILE A 77 -3.13 -7.85 -11.14
C ILE A 77 -3.22 -9.20 -10.42
N PRO A 78 -2.08 -9.83 -10.05
CA PRO A 78 -2.09 -11.00 -9.19
C PRO A 78 -2.70 -10.69 -7.82
N MET A 79 -3.54 -11.60 -7.32
CA MET A 79 -4.25 -11.47 -6.04
C MET A 79 -4.20 -12.81 -5.30
N ALA A 80 -3.66 -12.80 -4.08
CA ALA A 80 -3.59 -13.99 -3.22
C ALA A 80 -4.65 -13.87 -2.12
N VAL A 81 -5.72 -14.67 -2.20
CA VAL A 81 -6.88 -14.56 -1.29
C VAL A 81 -7.71 -15.85 -1.29
N GLU A 82 -8.30 -16.17 -0.15
CA GLU A 82 -9.17 -17.34 0.07
C GLU A 82 -10.65 -17.04 -0.10
N GLU A 83 -11.07 -15.81 0.15
CA GLU A 83 -12.48 -15.42 0.11
C GLU A 83 -13.01 -15.44 -1.35
N PRO A 84 -14.06 -16.24 -1.62
CA PRO A 84 -14.68 -16.27 -2.94
C PRO A 84 -15.19 -14.90 -3.38
N SER A 85 -15.46 -14.76 -4.67
CA SER A 85 -16.04 -13.56 -5.31
C SER A 85 -15.16 -12.31 -5.37
N ILE A 86 -14.16 -12.11 -4.49
CA ILE A 86 -13.28 -10.91 -4.50
C ILE A 86 -12.71 -10.64 -5.89
N VAL A 87 -11.92 -11.58 -6.43
CA VAL A 87 -11.27 -11.42 -7.74
C VAL A 87 -12.26 -11.20 -8.88
N ALA A 88 -13.44 -11.83 -8.79
CA ALA A 88 -14.48 -11.71 -9.81
C ALA A 88 -15.20 -10.36 -9.76
N ALA A 89 -15.61 -9.90 -8.57
CA ALA A 89 -16.27 -8.62 -8.35
C ALA A 89 -15.36 -7.47 -8.80
N LEU A 90 -14.10 -7.51 -8.39
CA LEU A 90 -13.11 -6.51 -8.74
C LEU A 90 -12.79 -6.49 -10.25
N SER A 91 -12.69 -7.65 -10.89
CA SER A 91 -12.53 -7.71 -12.36
C SER A 91 -13.75 -7.16 -13.10
N ALA A 92 -14.95 -7.32 -12.55
CA ALA A 92 -16.19 -6.76 -13.10
C ALA A 92 -16.25 -5.23 -12.92
N ALA A 93 -15.92 -4.73 -11.72
CA ALA A 93 -15.79 -3.31 -11.43
C ALA A 93 -14.78 -2.63 -12.37
N ALA A 94 -13.58 -3.21 -12.51
CA ALA A 94 -12.56 -2.71 -13.42
C ALA A 94 -13.03 -2.70 -14.89
N LYS A 95 -13.79 -3.72 -15.32
CA LYS A 95 -14.39 -3.73 -16.66
C LYS A 95 -15.40 -2.60 -16.87
N ILE A 96 -16.24 -2.31 -15.87
CA ILE A 96 -17.21 -1.21 -15.93
C ILE A 96 -16.46 0.13 -15.94
N SER A 97 -15.40 0.28 -15.14
CA SER A 97 -14.59 1.50 -15.06
C SER A 97 -14.05 1.99 -16.41
N ARG A 98 -13.70 1.05 -17.32
CA ARG A 98 -13.21 1.38 -18.66
C ARG A 98 -14.17 2.26 -19.44
N SER A 99 -15.47 2.14 -19.21
CA SER A 99 -16.48 2.98 -19.86
C SER A 99 -16.36 4.47 -19.50
N GLY A 100 -15.80 4.78 -18.33
CA GLY A 100 -15.51 6.15 -17.88
C GLY A 100 -14.06 6.60 -18.08
N GLY A 101 -13.22 5.76 -18.70
CA GLY A 101 -11.78 6.01 -18.92
C GLY A 101 -10.84 5.20 -18.01
N GLY A 102 -11.36 4.26 -17.22
CA GLY A 102 -10.58 3.49 -16.25
C GLY A 102 -10.37 4.27 -14.94
N PHE A 103 -9.26 3.99 -14.28
CA PHE A 103 -8.83 4.65 -13.05
C PHE A 103 -7.77 5.71 -13.36
N LYS A 104 -7.81 6.81 -12.62
CA LYS A 104 -6.71 7.76 -12.53
C LYS A 104 -6.13 7.73 -11.13
N THR A 105 -4.81 7.66 -11.03
CA THR A 105 -4.11 7.57 -9.75
C THR A 105 -2.99 8.59 -9.68
N GLU A 106 -2.80 9.16 -8.49
CA GLU A 106 -1.73 10.10 -8.16
C GLU A 106 -1.14 9.66 -6.82
N CYS A 107 0.18 9.65 -6.69
CA CYS A 107 0.85 9.18 -5.49
C CYS A 107 1.91 10.19 -5.08
N THR A 108 2.07 10.39 -3.78
CA THR A 108 3.19 11.18 -3.24
C THR A 108 4.48 10.35 -3.23
N ASP A 109 5.58 11.00 -2.89
CA ASP A 109 6.86 10.33 -2.71
C ASP A 109 6.77 9.21 -1.65
N PRO A 110 7.53 8.11 -1.79
CA PRO A 110 7.50 6.97 -0.87
C PRO A 110 8.26 7.27 0.43
N ILE A 111 7.74 8.21 1.22
CA ILE A 111 8.30 8.66 2.49
C ILE A 111 7.87 7.74 3.63
N LEU A 112 8.86 7.18 4.34
CA LEU A 112 8.67 6.45 5.58
C LEU A 112 9.24 7.28 6.75
N THR A 113 8.44 7.41 7.81
CA THR A 113 8.82 8.13 9.03
C THR A 113 9.51 7.19 10.01
N GLY A 114 10.71 7.54 10.46
CA GLY A 114 11.39 6.97 11.63
C GLY A 114 11.17 7.83 12.86
N GLN A 115 10.95 7.23 14.03
CA GLN A 115 10.76 7.94 15.29
C GLN A 115 11.89 7.62 16.26
N ILE A 116 12.44 8.68 16.85
CA ILE A 116 13.40 8.62 17.94
C ILE A 116 12.76 9.28 19.16
N GLN A 117 12.48 8.48 20.18
CA GLN A 117 11.93 8.95 21.44
C GLN A 117 13.07 9.28 22.41
N VAL A 118 13.08 10.51 22.90
CA VAL A 118 14.02 11.01 23.90
C VAL A 118 13.26 11.41 25.16
N VAL A 119 13.76 10.98 26.32
CA VAL A 119 13.20 11.31 27.64
C VAL A 119 14.30 11.81 28.57
N ALA A 120 13.94 12.16 29.81
CA ALA A 120 14.87 12.66 30.82
C ALA A 120 15.65 13.92 30.38
N ILE A 121 15.00 14.77 29.57
CA ILE A 121 15.56 16.04 29.09
C ILE A 121 15.35 17.11 30.16
N LYS A 122 16.42 17.79 30.58
CA LYS A 122 16.36 18.85 31.59
C LYS A 122 15.71 20.14 31.06
N ASN A 123 16.01 20.51 29.81
CA ASN A 123 15.47 21.70 29.16
C ASN A 123 15.01 21.36 27.73
N LEU A 124 13.71 21.12 27.56
CA LEU A 124 13.10 20.69 26.29
C LEU A 124 13.22 21.73 25.18
N GLU A 125 13.02 23.01 25.51
CA GLU A 125 13.14 24.12 24.56
C GLU A 125 14.57 24.22 24.02
N GLN A 126 15.57 24.14 24.90
CA GLN A 126 16.97 24.15 24.50
C GLN A 126 17.31 22.94 23.63
N ALA A 127 16.94 21.73 24.06
CA ALA A 127 17.17 20.50 23.29
C ALA A 127 16.53 20.55 21.90
N ARG A 128 15.31 21.11 21.79
CA ARG A 128 14.62 21.33 20.50
C ARG A 128 15.41 22.30 19.61
N ASN A 129 15.84 23.43 20.15
CA ASN A 129 16.59 24.43 19.39
C ASN A 129 17.95 23.90 18.93
N ASP A 130 18.64 23.14 19.79
CA ASP A 130 19.94 22.56 19.46
C ASP A 130 19.82 21.52 18.34
N LEU A 131 18.81 20.64 18.40
CA LEU A 131 18.50 19.70 17.32
C LEU A 131 18.24 20.42 15.99
N LEU A 132 17.40 21.48 16.01
CA LEU A 132 17.09 22.24 14.80
C LEU A 132 18.31 22.97 14.23
N SER A 133 19.17 23.53 15.09
CA SER A 133 20.41 24.19 14.66
C SER A 133 21.43 23.23 14.03
N ARG A 134 21.41 21.96 14.44
CA ARG A 134 22.27 20.88 13.92
C ARG A 134 21.55 19.99 12.91
N LYS A 135 20.47 20.49 12.28
CA LYS A 135 19.63 19.70 11.38
C LYS A 135 20.41 19.02 10.26
N GLN A 136 21.27 19.76 9.57
CA GLN A 136 22.03 19.22 8.44
C GLN A 136 22.98 18.11 8.88
N GLU A 137 23.65 18.27 10.02
CA GLU A 137 24.56 17.26 10.57
C GLU A 137 23.83 15.94 10.85
N ILE A 138 22.62 16.01 11.42
CA ILE A 138 21.80 14.83 11.71
C ILE A 138 21.36 14.13 10.42
N ILE A 139 20.93 14.89 9.42
CA ILE A 139 20.51 14.36 8.11
C ILE A 139 21.69 13.73 7.37
N ASP A 140 22.86 14.37 7.38
CA ASP A 140 24.07 13.85 6.75
C ASP A 140 24.55 12.57 7.42
N LEU A 141 24.50 12.51 8.76
CA LEU A 141 24.82 11.29 9.51
C LEU A 141 23.83 10.17 9.16
N ALA A 142 22.52 10.43 9.14
CA ALA A 142 21.51 9.43 8.75
C ALA A 142 21.78 8.88 7.34
N ASN A 143 22.09 9.77 6.40
CA ASN A 143 22.36 9.42 5.00
C ASN A 143 23.68 8.65 4.82
N SER A 144 24.66 8.85 5.69
CA SER A 144 25.95 8.15 5.66
C SER A 144 25.83 6.62 5.83
N PHE A 145 24.78 6.14 6.49
CA PHE A 145 24.52 4.71 6.67
C PHE A 145 24.01 4.02 5.40
N HIS A 146 23.43 4.77 4.44
CA HIS A 146 22.82 4.22 3.23
C HIS A 146 23.23 4.98 1.95
N PRO A 147 24.53 5.08 1.62
CA PRO A 147 25.02 5.91 0.51
C PRO A 147 24.49 5.47 -0.86
N ARG A 148 24.19 4.17 -1.05
CA ARG A 148 23.60 3.66 -2.30
C ARG A 148 22.15 4.09 -2.51
N MET A 149 21.40 4.35 -1.44
CA MET A 149 20.04 4.87 -1.56
C MET A 149 20.07 6.37 -1.89
N VAL A 150 20.96 7.12 -1.23
CA VAL A 150 21.21 8.54 -1.54
C VAL A 150 21.64 8.72 -2.99
N ALA A 151 22.56 7.88 -3.48
CA ALA A 151 22.99 7.90 -4.88
C ALA A 151 21.87 7.62 -5.90
N ARG A 152 20.75 7.01 -5.47
CA ARG A 152 19.55 6.76 -6.29
C ARG A 152 18.47 7.84 -6.12
N GLY A 153 18.74 8.91 -5.37
CA GLY A 153 17.79 10.00 -5.11
C GLY A 153 16.88 9.79 -3.91
N GLY A 154 17.09 8.73 -3.11
CA GLY A 154 16.43 8.56 -1.82
C GLY A 154 17.23 9.19 -0.67
N GLY A 155 16.95 8.76 0.56
CA GLY A 155 17.64 9.29 1.75
C GLY A 155 16.72 9.97 2.75
N ALA A 156 17.27 10.29 3.91
CA ALA A 156 16.67 11.22 4.86
C ALA A 156 16.57 12.61 4.20
N ILE A 157 15.36 13.16 4.18
CA ILE A 157 15.04 14.46 3.57
C ILE A 157 14.97 15.55 4.63
N ASP A 158 14.25 15.27 5.71
CA ASP A 158 13.97 16.22 6.78
C ASP A 158 13.68 15.47 8.08
N PHE A 159 13.61 16.17 9.21
CA PHE A 159 12.94 15.71 10.40
C PHE A 159 12.06 16.80 11.02
N SER A 160 11.06 16.37 11.79
CA SER A 160 10.25 17.24 12.64
C SER A 160 10.36 16.82 14.10
N ILE A 161 10.09 17.75 15.02
CA ILE A 161 10.13 17.49 16.46
C ILE A 161 8.76 17.78 17.06
N LYS A 162 8.25 16.81 17.83
CA LYS A 162 7.04 16.97 18.65
C LYS A 162 7.40 16.67 20.10
N THR A 163 6.67 17.26 21.04
CA THR A 163 6.75 16.90 22.46
C THR A 163 5.39 16.42 22.92
N TYR A 164 5.40 15.52 23.90
CA TYR A 164 4.20 14.92 24.45
C TYR A 164 4.36 14.73 25.96
N PRO A 165 3.36 15.06 26.78
CA PRO A 165 3.38 14.73 28.19
C PRO A 165 3.39 13.21 28.38
N MET A 166 4.10 12.73 29.41
CA MET A 166 4.00 11.35 29.84
C MET A 166 2.90 11.25 30.90
N GLU A 167 1.89 10.41 30.70
CA GLU A 167 0.80 10.29 31.68
C GLU A 167 1.24 9.58 32.97
N SER A 168 2.19 8.64 32.86
CA SER A 168 2.64 7.82 33.99
C SER A 168 3.83 8.40 34.75
N PHE A 169 4.45 9.47 34.25
CA PHE A 169 5.68 10.05 34.81
C PHE A 169 5.66 11.57 34.70
N GLU A 170 6.29 12.27 35.64
CA GLU A 170 6.48 13.72 35.50
C GLU A 170 7.43 14.04 34.34
N GLY A 171 7.03 14.98 33.49
CA GLY A 171 7.82 15.47 32.35
C GLY A 171 7.22 15.13 30.99
N GLU A 172 7.88 15.61 29.94
CA GLU A 172 7.51 15.34 28.55
C GLU A 172 8.58 14.50 27.86
N MET A 173 8.14 13.73 26.85
CA MET A 173 9.03 13.11 25.88
C MET A 173 9.15 13.98 24.65
N LEU A 174 10.36 14.03 24.08
CA LEU A 174 10.63 14.61 22.77
C LEU A 174 10.66 13.48 21.74
N VAL A 175 9.93 13.64 20.65
CA VAL A 175 9.90 12.69 19.53
C VAL A 175 10.43 13.39 18.28
N LEU A 176 11.59 12.93 17.81
CA LEU A 176 12.15 13.33 16.52
C LEU A 176 11.64 12.36 15.45
N ASN A 177 10.91 12.89 14.47
CA ASN A 177 10.39 12.15 13.32
C ASN A 177 11.28 12.44 12.11
N ILE A 178 12.14 11.49 11.72
CA ILE A 178 12.95 11.60 10.51
C ILE A 178 12.17 11.05 9.30
N ASN A 179 12.08 11.85 8.23
CA ASN A 179 11.37 11.51 7.01
C ASN A 179 12.36 11.00 5.97
N VAL A 180 12.20 9.74 5.55
CA VAL A 180 13.15 9.06 4.66
C VAL A 180 12.43 8.65 3.38
N ASN A 181 12.93 9.10 2.23
CA ASN A 181 12.50 8.58 0.94
C ASN A 181 13.20 7.25 0.68
N THR A 182 12.43 6.16 0.72
CA THR A 182 12.95 4.80 0.63
C THR A 182 12.91 4.23 -0.80
N GLN A 183 12.52 5.05 -1.78
CA GLN A 183 12.39 4.67 -3.18
C GLN A 183 11.51 3.41 -3.30
N ASP A 184 12.01 2.38 -4.00
CA ASP A 184 11.28 1.13 -4.24
C ASP A 184 11.25 0.14 -3.08
N ALA A 185 11.95 0.42 -1.98
CA ALA A 185 11.91 -0.44 -0.80
C ALA A 185 10.72 -0.07 0.10
N MET A 186 10.15 -1.05 0.80
CA MET A 186 9.20 -0.77 1.90
C MET A 186 9.89 0.08 2.97
N GLY A 187 11.14 -0.25 3.31
CA GLY A 187 12.05 0.65 4.04
C GLY A 187 12.16 0.45 5.55
N ALA A 188 11.44 -0.52 6.13
CA ALA A 188 11.40 -0.71 7.58
C ALA A 188 12.78 -0.87 8.25
N ASN A 189 13.54 -1.90 7.85
CA ASN A 189 14.87 -2.16 8.40
C ASN A 189 15.86 -1.01 8.12
N LEU A 190 15.69 -0.33 6.98
CA LEU A 190 16.53 0.80 6.58
C LEU A 190 16.30 1.99 7.50
N VAL A 191 15.05 2.39 7.72
CA VAL A 191 14.70 3.52 8.58
C VAL A 191 15.05 3.23 10.04
N ASN A 192 14.81 2.01 10.52
CA ASN A 192 15.23 1.61 11.86
C ASN A 192 16.75 1.71 12.03
N GLY A 193 17.53 1.21 11.06
CA GLY A 193 18.99 1.33 11.07
C GLY A 193 19.48 2.78 11.07
N MET A 194 18.83 3.68 10.31
CA MET A 194 19.11 5.11 10.39
C MET A 194 18.81 5.68 11.78
N CYS A 195 17.66 5.34 12.37
CA CYS A 195 17.29 5.80 13.71
C CYS A 195 18.27 5.31 14.78
N GLU A 196 18.73 4.05 14.69
CA GLU A 196 19.77 3.49 15.54
C GLU A 196 21.10 4.22 15.37
N GLY A 197 21.50 4.48 14.12
CA GLY A 197 22.77 5.12 13.80
C GLY A 197 22.86 6.57 14.27
N ILE A 198 21.77 7.34 14.21
CA ILE A 198 21.78 8.75 14.67
C ILE A 198 21.49 8.92 16.16
N ALA A 199 20.95 7.90 16.84
CA ALA A 199 20.55 8.01 18.25
C ALA A 199 21.66 8.54 19.19
N PRO A 200 22.93 8.10 19.10
CA PRO A 200 23.99 8.64 19.97
C PRO A 200 24.23 10.14 19.79
N LEU A 201 24.11 10.65 18.56
CA LEU A 201 24.21 12.08 18.28
C LEU A 201 23.02 12.83 18.89
N ILE A 202 21.80 12.27 18.79
CA ILE A 202 20.60 12.85 19.40
C ILE A 202 20.72 12.91 20.94
N GLU A 203 21.21 11.85 21.59
CA GLU A 203 21.47 11.86 23.04
C GLU A 203 22.50 12.94 23.41
N SER A 204 23.60 13.04 22.66
CA SER A 204 24.62 14.06 22.90
C SER A 204 24.11 15.48 22.74
N ILE A 205 23.20 15.74 21.80
CA ILE A 205 22.63 17.08 21.57
C ILE A 205 21.63 17.43 22.67
N THR A 206 20.79 16.49 23.06
CA THR A 206 19.65 16.74 23.95
C THR A 206 20.02 16.62 25.43
N GLU A 207 21.17 16.02 25.74
CA GLU A 207 21.55 15.53 27.08
C GLU A 207 20.47 14.63 27.73
N GLY A 208 19.59 14.05 26.90
CA GLY A 208 18.53 13.14 27.29
C GLY A 208 18.91 11.68 27.05
N LYS A 209 17.94 10.80 27.21
CA LYS A 209 18.08 9.35 26.99
C LYS A 209 17.14 8.89 25.87
N VAL A 210 17.69 8.26 24.83
CA VAL A 210 16.92 7.68 23.73
C VAL A 210 16.39 6.30 24.13
N PHE A 211 15.09 6.09 23.93
CA PHE A 211 14.41 4.82 24.20
C PHE A 211 14.02 4.07 22.93
N LEU A 212 13.02 4.55 22.19
CA LEU A 212 12.55 3.92 20.96
C LEU A 212 13.24 4.53 19.73
N ARG A 213 13.57 3.68 18.77
CA ARG A 213 14.19 3.96 17.46
C ARG A 213 13.49 3.10 16.42
N ILE A 214 12.34 3.56 15.94
CA ILE A 214 11.41 2.68 15.24
C ILE A 214 10.62 3.45 14.20
N LEU A 215 10.36 2.85 13.05
CA LEU A 215 9.45 3.39 12.04
C LEU A 215 8.03 3.59 12.59
N SER A 216 7.28 4.49 11.96
CA SER A 216 5.82 4.62 12.16
C SER A 216 5.07 3.98 10.98
N ASN A 217 4.11 3.10 11.28
CA ASN A 217 3.22 2.52 10.26
C ASN A 217 2.11 3.48 9.82
N LEU A 218 1.88 4.59 10.55
CA LEU A 218 1.09 5.70 10.04
C LEU A 218 1.95 6.45 9.01
N THR A 219 1.87 5.99 7.77
CA THR A 219 2.66 6.46 6.63
C THR A 219 1.93 7.56 5.86
N ASP A 220 1.43 8.56 6.57
CA ASP A 220 0.59 9.65 6.04
C ASP A 220 1.28 10.62 5.06
N GLN A 221 2.57 10.41 4.79
CA GLN A 221 3.34 11.07 3.73
C GLN A 221 3.51 10.23 2.46
N SER A 222 3.13 8.95 2.50
CA SER A 222 3.09 8.01 1.35
C SER A 222 1.64 7.73 0.96
N ILE A 223 0.97 8.75 0.41
CA ILE A 223 -0.45 8.70 0.06
C ILE A 223 -0.62 8.31 -1.40
N ALA A 224 -1.47 7.31 -1.62
CA ALA A 224 -1.99 6.99 -2.93
C ALA A 224 -3.44 7.47 -3.05
N LYS A 225 -3.72 8.18 -4.14
CA LYS A 225 -5.04 8.66 -4.51
C LYS A 225 -5.53 7.91 -5.73
N GLY A 226 -6.80 7.55 -5.73
CA GLY A 226 -7.45 6.89 -6.86
C GLY A 226 -8.79 7.53 -7.15
N ILE A 227 -9.11 7.64 -8.44
CA ILE A 227 -10.39 8.17 -8.94
C ILE A 227 -10.94 7.19 -9.97
N MET A 228 -12.23 6.89 -9.86
CA MET A 228 -12.99 6.13 -10.84
C MET A 228 -14.26 6.88 -11.20
N ARG A 229 -14.56 7.02 -12.49
CA ARG A 229 -15.83 7.55 -12.97
C ARG A 229 -16.61 6.46 -13.70
N ILE A 230 -17.89 6.32 -13.38
CA ILE A 230 -18.80 5.41 -14.07
C ILE A 230 -19.90 6.24 -14.74
N PRO A 231 -19.96 6.26 -16.09
CA PRO A 231 -21.07 6.88 -16.81
C PRO A 231 -22.41 6.31 -16.35
N LEU A 232 -23.39 7.18 -16.12
CA LEU A 232 -24.69 6.78 -15.57
C LEU A 232 -25.33 5.61 -16.34
N LYS A 233 -25.32 5.66 -17.67
CA LYS A 233 -25.84 4.60 -18.56
C LYS A 233 -25.21 3.22 -18.34
N CYS A 234 -24.00 3.15 -17.78
CA CYS A 234 -23.27 1.92 -17.52
C CYS A 234 -23.62 1.28 -16.17
N LEU A 235 -24.38 1.97 -15.31
CA LEU A 235 -24.96 1.42 -14.09
C LEU A 235 -26.28 0.68 -14.33
N SER A 236 -26.86 0.79 -15.54
CA SER A 236 -28.13 0.15 -15.87
C SER A 236 -28.07 -1.37 -15.69
N LYS A 237 -29.05 -1.89 -14.96
CA LYS A 237 -29.25 -3.32 -14.74
C LYS A 237 -30.74 -3.62 -14.96
N GLU A 238 -31.05 -4.81 -15.50
CA GLU A 238 -32.45 -5.19 -15.72
C GLU A 238 -33.28 -5.02 -14.44
N GLY A 239 -34.36 -4.24 -14.54
CA GLY A 239 -35.26 -3.96 -13.43
C GLY A 239 -34.85 -2.81 -12.49
N TYR A 240 -33.73 -2.12 -12.74
CA TYR A 240 -33.26 -1.02 -11.89
C TYR A 240 -32.88 0.23 -12.68
N ASP A 241 -33.35 1.39 -12.19
CA ASP A 241 -33.03 2.70 -12.75
C ASP A 241 -31.58 3.10 -12.42
N PRO A 242 -30.75 3.51 -13.40
CA PRO A 242 -29.35 3.84 -13.16
C PRO A 242 -29.14 4.95 -12.12
N GLU A 243 -30.03 5.93 -12.09
CA GLU A 243 -30.03 7.02 -11.12
C GLU A 243 -30.24 6.51 -9.70
N GLN A 244 -31.16 5.57 -9.51
CA GLN A 244 -31.40 4.93 -8.21
C GLN A 244 -30.18 4.12 -7.75
N ILE A 245 -29.49 3.42 -8.65
CA ILE A 245 -28.25 2.70 -8.32
C ILE A 245 -27.15 3.68 -7.91
N ARG A 246 -26.91 4.73 -8.70
CA ARG A 246 -25.94 5.79 -8.37
C ARG A 246 -26.21 6.39 -7.00
N ASP A 247 -27.44 6.85 -6.79
CA ASP A 247 -27.81 7.57 -5.57
C ASP A 247 -27.80 6.63 -4.36
N GLY A 248 -28.15 5.36 -4.54
CA GLY A 248 -28.00 4.32 -3.51
C GLY A 248 -26.55 4.09 -3.08
N ILE A 249 -25.59 4.07 -4.03
CA ILE A 249 -24.15 3.97 -3.72
C ILE A 249 -23.68 5.20 -2.93
N ILE A 250 -24.12 6.40 -3.32
CA ILE A 250 -23.78 7.65 -2.61
C ILE A 250 -24.33 7.62 -1.18
N ILE A 251 -25.59 7.23 -0.99
CA ILE A 251 -26.21 7.10 0.34
C ILE A 251 -25.46 6.07 1.19
N ALA A 252 -25.05 4.94 0.62
CA ALA A 252 -24.24 3.94 1.33
C ALA A 252 -22.86 4.48 1.73
N SER A 253 -22.24 5.31 0.89
CA SER A 253 -20.99 6.01 1.22
C SER A 253 -21.17 7.01 2.36
N ASP A 254 -22.28 7.75 2.39
CA ASP A 254 -22.58 8.69 3.47
C ASP A 254 -22.87 7.96 4.79
N PHE A 255 -23.54 6.81 4.75
CA PHE A 255 -23.70 5.95 5.92
C PHE A 255 -22.35 5.50 6.49
N ALA A 256 -21.40 5.09 5.64
CA ALA A 256 -20.06 4.72 6.06
C ALA A 256 -19.24 5.90 6.64
N LYS A 257 -19.52 7.15 6.27
CA LYS A 257 -18.88 8.33 6.90
C LYS A 257 -19.52 8.70 8.25
N ALA A 258 -20.81 8.42 8.39
CA ALA A 258 -21.58 8.80 9.57
C ALA A 258 -21.36 7.84 10.75
N ASP A 259 -21.29 6.53 10.48
CA ASP A 259 -21.29 5.48 11.50
C ASP A 259 -20.00 4.63 11.46
N PRO A 260 -19.15 4.65 12.52
CA PRO A 260 -17.98 3.80 12.63
C PRO A 260 -18.24 2.29 12.45
N TYR A 261 -19.42 1.78 12.84
CA TYR A 261 -19.76 0.38 12.63
C TYR A 261 -19.83 0.05 11.13
N ARG A 262 -20.49 0.90 10.35
CA ARG A 262 -20.54 0.74 8.90
C ARG A 262 -19.20 1.03 8.25
N ALA A 263 -18.50 2.08 8.69
CA ALA A 263 -17.18 2.45 8.21
C ALA A 263 -16.20 1.27 8.27
N SER A 264 -16.23 0.50 9.37
CA SER A 264 -15.39 -0.68 9.55
C SER A 264 -15.64 -1.73 8.46
N THR A 265 -16.90 -2.10 8.20
CA THR A 265 -17.22 -3.04 7.11
C THR A 265 -16.91 -2.47 5.73
N HIS A 266 -17.13 -1.17 5.54
CA HIS A 266 -16.84 -0.48 4.28
C HIS A 266 -15.34 -0.50 3.95
N ASN A 267 -14.49 -0.18 4.93
CA ASN A 267 -13.05 -0.21 4.78
C ASN A 267 -12.52 -1.65 4.68
N LYS A 268 -13.07 -2.62 5.42
CA LYS A 268 -12.74 -4.05 5.21
C LYS A 268 -12.94 -4.46 3.75
N GLY A 269 -14.03 -4.00 3.12
CA GLY A 269 -14.26 -4.21 1.69
C GLY A 269 -13.16 -3.64 0.80
N ILE A 270 -12.61 -2.46 1.11
CA ILE A 270 -11.45 -1.91 0.41
C ILE A 270 -10.23 -2.82 0.60
N MET A 271 -9.96 -3.23 1.85
CA MET A 271 -8.77 -4.00 2.20
C MET A 271 -8.79 -5.43 1.64
N ASN A 272 -9.97 -6.03 1.43
CA ASN A 272 -10.10 -7.29 0.69
C ASN A 272 -9.36 -7.30 -0.67
N GLY A 273 -9.37 -6.17 -1.38
CA GLY A 273 -8.64 -6.02 -2.63
C GLY A 273 -7.17 -5.72 -2.40
N ILE A 274 -6.88 -4.74 -1.54
CA ILE A 274 -5.52 -4.24 -1.28
C ILE A 274 -4.63 -5.34 -0.69
N ASP A 275 -5.10 -6.05 0.32
CA ASP A 275 -4.35 -7.09 1.02
C ASP A 275 -4.08 -8.28 0.10
N ALA A 276 -5.02 -8.63 -0.77
CA ALA A 276 -4.82 -9.68 -1.75
C ALA A 276 -3.66 -9.35 -2.71
N VAL A 277 -3.50 -8.08 -3.09
CA VAL A 277 -2.35 -7.61 -3.88
C VAL A 277 -1.09 -7.54 -3.01
N ALA A 278 -1.19 -7.10 -1.76
CA ALA A 278 -0.06 -7.03 -0.83
C ALA A 278 0.58 -8.40 -0.65
N LEU A 279 -0.25 -9.40 -0.33
CA LEU A 279 0.13 -10.81 -0.23
C LEU A 279 0.78 -11.33 -1.52
N ALA A 280 0.15 -11.10 -2.67
CA ALA A 280 0.66 -11.58 -3.96
C ALA A 280 2.01 -10.96 -4.34
N THR A 281 2.28 -9.74 -3.86
CA THR A 281 3.52 -8.99 -4.13
C THR A 281 4.52 -9.04 -2.97
N GLY A 282 4.27 -9.85 -1.94
CA GLY A 282 5.18 -10.04 -0.81
C GLY A 282 5.32 -8.81 0.09
N ASN A 283 4.35 -7.90 0.06
CA ASN A 283 4.31 -6.72 0.92
C ASN A 283 3.68 -7.07 2.29
N ASP A 284 4.08 -6.33 3.32
CA ASP A 284 3.54 -6.49 4.67
C ASP A 284 2.12 -5.90 4.75
N TRP A 285 1.11 -6.75 4.66
CA TRP A 285 -0.29 -6.32 4.75
C TRP A 285 -0.66 -5.76 6.13
N ARG A 286 0.03 -6.14 7.21
CA ARG A 286 -0.26 -5.62 8.56
C ARG A 286 0.16 -4.16 8.67
N ALA A 287 1.30 -3.80 8.07
CA ALA A 287 1.75 -2.41 8.00
C ALA A 287 0.78 -1.54 7.20
N ILE A 288 0.30 -2.07 6.07
CA ILE A 288 -0.70 -1.41 5.22
C ILE A 288 -2.02 -1.21 5.98
N GLU A 289 -2.56 -2.27 6.59
CA GLU A 289 -3.79 -2.24 7.38
C GLU A 289 -3.71 -1.24 8.54
N ALA A 290 -2.62 -1.29 9.33
CA ALA A 290 -2.42 -0.38 10.44
C ALA A 290 -2.40 1.09 9.97
N GLY A 291 -1.70 1.38 8.88
CA GLY A 291 -1.65 2.72 8.29
C GLY A 291 -3.01 3.17 7.76
N ALA A 292 -3.69 2.32 7.02
CA ALA A 292 -5.00 2.60 6.44
C ALA A 292 -6.05 2.91 7.51
N HIS A 293 -6.18 2.05 8.52
CA HIS A 293 -7.17 2.21 9.58
C HIS A 293 -6.85 3.33 10.56
N ALA A 294 -5.57 3.59 10.85
CA ALA A 294 -5.19 4.79 11.62
C ALA A 294 -5.54 6.07 10.85
N TYR A 295 -5.25 6.11 9.55
CA TYR A 295 -5.56 7.25 8.69
C TYR A 295 -7.06 7.48 8.52
N ALA A 296 -7.86 6.41 8.52
CA ALA A 296 -9.33 6.49 8.55
C ALA A 296 -9.87 7.23 9.79
N SER A 297 -9.06 7.37 10.85
CA SER A 297 -9.41 8.05 12.10
C SER A 297 -8.75 9.41 12.30
N ARG A 298 -8.01 9.93 11.31
CA ARG A 298 -7.19 11.15 11.40
C ARG A 298 -7.94 12.43 11.78
N HIS A 299 -9.26 12.44 11.63
CA HIS A 299 -10.13 13.56 11.99
C HIS A 299 -10.83 13.37 13.34
N GLY A 300 -10.32 12.48 14.20
CA GLY A 300 -10.83 12.24 15.55
C GLY A 300 -11.98 11.21 15.63
N ARG A 301 -12.46 10.71 14.49
CA ARG A 301 -13.45 9.62 14.41
C ARG A 301 -13.12 8.73 13.23
N TYR A 302 -13.22 7.42 13.43
CA TYR A 302 -13.08 6.42 12.37
C TYR A 302 -14.18 6.62 11.30
N SER A 303 -13.77 6.72 10.03
CA SER A 303 -14.65 7.04 8.89
C SER A 303 -14.23 6.25 7.63
N SER A 304 -14.97 6.45 6.54
CA SER A 304 -14.67 5.83 5.23
C SER A 304 -13.35 6.34 4.63
N LEU A 305 -12.56 5.43 4.05
CA LEU A 305 -11.37 5.76 3.25
C LEU A 305 -11.70 6.19 1.81
N SER A 306 -12.90 5.85 1.33
CA SER A 306 -13.39 6.24 0.01
C SER A 306 -14.60 7.17 0.11
N GLU A 307 -14.87 7.88 -0.99
CA GLU A 307 -16.03 8.72 -1.13
C GLU A 307 -16.66 8.54 -2.52
N TRP A 308 -17.99 8.42 -2.51
CA TRP A 308 -18.81 8.35 -3.72
C TRP A 308 -19.70 9.57 -3.84
N LYS A 309 -19.71 10.18 -5.02
CA LYS A 309 -20.46 11.40 -5.34
C LYS A 309 -21.07 11.33 -6.72
N LYS A 310 -22.02 12.23 -6.96
CA LYS A 310 -22.55 12.55 -8.29
C LYS A 310 -21.71 13.69 -8.89
N ASP A 311 -21.21 13.51 -10.11
CA ASP A 311 -20.50 14.57 -10.81
C ASP A 311 -21.47 15.56 -11.50
N LYS A 312 -20.91 16.59 -12.15
CA LYS A 312 -21.69 17.61 -12.88
C LYS A 312 -22.50 17.08 -14.07
N ASN A 313 -22.12 15.93 -14.62
CA ASN A 313 -22.79 15.27 -15.74
C ASN A 313 -23.84 14.24 -15.28
N GLY A 314 -23.96 14.03 -13.97
CA GLY A 314 -24.83 13.01 -13.40
C GLY A 314 -24.19 11.62 -13.32
N ASP A 315 -22.90 11.49 -13.63
CA ASP A 315 -22.14 10.25 -13.52
C ASP A 315 -21.80 9.96 -12.05
N LEU A 316 -21.50 8.70 -11.73
CA LEU A 316 -20.98 8.31 -10.43
C LEU A 316 -19.46 8.53 -10.43
N ILE A 317 -18.94 9.22 -9.41
CA ILE A 317 -17.50 9.37 -9.18
C ILE A 317 -17.13 8.81 -7.80
N GLY A 318 -16.18 7.87 -7.81
CA GLY A 318 -15.56 7.31 -6.62
C GLY A 318 -14.16 7.86 -6.45
N THR A 319 -13.76 8.15 -5.22
CA THR A 319 -12.41 8.60 -4.86
C THR A 319 -11.92 7.82 -3.65
N ILE A 320 -10.61 7.60 -3.56
CA ILE A 320 -9.94 7.02 -2.39
C ILE A 320 -8.66 7.80 -2.12
N GLU A 321 -8.35 7.99 -0.84
CA GLU A 321 -7.07 8.54 -0.37
C GLU A 321 -6.60 7.68 0.81
N ILE A 322 -5.47 6.98 0.62
CA ILE A 322 -5.02 5.95 1.55
C ILE A 322 -3.49 5.91 1.63
N PRO A 323 -2.89 5.79 2.85
CA PRO A 323 -1.47 5.53 3.00
C PRO A 323 -1.11 4.14 2.48
N LEU A 324 -0.18 4.08 1.52
CA LEU A 324 0.27 2.83 0.91
C LEU A 324 1.78 2.84 0.75
N LYS A 325 2.50 2.62 1.85
CA LYS A 325 3.94 2.39 1.82
C LYS A 325 4.25 0.93 1.47
N VAL A 326 4.56 0.71 0.20
CA VAL A 326 4.88 -0.61 -0.35
C VAL A 326 6.31 -0.65 -0.91
N GLY A 327 6.75 -1.83 -1.33
CA GLY A 327 8.01 -2.04 -2.01
C GLY A 327 7.93 -3.05 -3.15
N ILE A 328 8.85 -2.92 -4.09
CA ILE A 328 9.09 -3.83 -5.22
C ILE A 328 10.54 -4.34 -5.24
N VAL A 329 11.29 -4.13 -4.15
CA VAL A 329 12.62 -4.72 -3.88
C VAL A 329 12.73 -5.17 -2.42
N GLY A 330 13.69 -6.04 -2.14
CA GLY A 330 14.03 -6.50 -0.78
C GLY A 330 13.74 -7.98 -0.53
N ALA A 331 13.89 -8.39 0.72
CA ALA A 331 13.91 -9.80 1.13
C ALA A 331 12.71 -10.63 0.64
N PRO A 332 11.43 -10.16 0.70
CA PRO A 332 10.30 -10.98 0.27
C PRO A 332 10.35 -11.41 -1.21
N ILE A 333 10.95 -10.58 -2.06
CA ILE A 333 11.09 -10.85 -3.51
C ILE A 333 12.24 -11.83 -3.77
N GLU A 334 13.30 -11.72 -2.97
CA GLU A 334 14.45 -12.62 -3.04
C GLU A 334 14.13 -14.01 -2.47
N SER A 335 13.24 -14.09 -1.49
CA SER A 335 12.94 -15.32 -0.76
C SER A 335 11.75 -16.12 -1.31
N ASN A 336 10.79 -15.49 -2.01
CA ASN A 336 9.61 -16.16 -2.54
C ASN A 336 9.52 -16.06 -4.09
N PRO A 337 9.72 -17.16 -4.83
CA PRO A 337 9.67 -17.15 -6.31
C PRO A 337 8.33 -16.67 -6.89
N ALA A 338 7.22 -16.93 -6.20
CA ALA A 338 5.89 -16.48 -6.64
C ALA A 338 5.78 -14.95 -6.62
N VAL A 339 6.35 -14.30 -5.59
CA VAL A 339 6.34 -12.84 -5.47
C VAL A 339 7.06 -12.18 -6.65
N ALA A 340 8.27 -12.65 -6.96
CA ALA A 340 9.04 -12.12 -8.09
C ALA A 340 8.31 -12.32 -9.43
N LEU A 341 7.64 -13.47 -9.61
CA LEU A 341 6.82 -13.74 -10.79
C LEU A 341 5.61 -12.81 -10.88
N ASN A 342 4.90 -12.60 -9.77
CA ASN A 342 3.73 -11.74 -9.72
C ASN A 342 4.07 -10.28 -10.04
N LEU A 343 5.18 -9.76 -9.52
CA LEU A 343 5.65 -8.42 -9.89
C LEU A 343 5.96 -8.29 -11.38
N ARG A 344 6.54 -9.34 -12.01
CA ARG A 344 6.75 -9.37 -13.47
C ARG A 344 5.44 -9.37 -14.26
N ILE A 345 4.39 -10.06 -13.78
CA ILE A 345 3.05 -10.01 -14.40
C ILE A 345 2.51 -8.58 -14.39
N MET A 346 2.67 -7.87 -13.26
CA MET A 346 2.17 -6.50 -13.12
C MET A 346 2.94 -5.47 -13.97
N ASN A 347 4.20 -5.77 -14.32
CA ASN A 347 5.06 -4.92 -15.16
C ASN A 347 5.11 -3.47 -14.66
N LEU A 348 5.51 -3.34 -13.38
CA LEU A 348 5.61 -2.08 -12.65
C LEU A 348 7.01 -1.46 -12.83
N ASP A 349 7.04 -0.14 -12.88
CA ASP A 349 8.25 0.67 -13.01
C ASP A 349 8.76 1.19 -11.64
N SER A 350 7.89 1.25 -10.62
CA SER A 350 8.26 1.68 -9.25
C SER A 350 7.28 1.19 -8.18
N ALA A 351 7.69 1.26 -6.90
CA ALA A 351 6.79 1.03 -5.77
C ALA A 351 5.67 2.07 -5.66
N THR A 352 5.92 3.31 -6.09
CA THR A 352 4.89 4.36 -6.17
C THR A 352 3.83 4.03 -7.21
N GLU A 353 4.21 3.36 -8.31
CA GLU A 353 3.23 2.84 -9.27
C GLU A 353 2.39 1.72 -8.64
N LEU A 354 3.02 0.80 -7.88
CA LEU A 354 2.30 -0.25 -7.16
C LEU A 354 1.27 0.32 -6.17
N SER A 355 1.62 1.36 -5.41
CA SER A 355 0.68 2.00 -4.48
C SER A 355 -0.53 2.59 -5.22
N GLY A 356 -0.32 3.19 -6.39
CA GLY A 356 -1.40 3.66 -7.25
C GLY A 356 -2.30 2.52 -7.73
N VAL A 357 -1.71 1.40 -8.16
CA VAL A 357 -2.46 0.21 -8.56
C VAL A 357 -3.29 -0.35 -7.41
N MET A 358 -2.74 -0.41 -6.19
CA MET A 358 -3.45 -0.87 -5.00
C MET A 358 -4.60 0.07 -4.60
N ALA A 359 -4.43 1.40 -4.72
CA ALA A 359 -5.53 2.34 -4.51
C ALA A 359 -6.67 2.12 -5.52
N ALA A 360 -6.36 1.92 -6.79
CA ALA A 360 -7.37 1.58 -7.81
C ALA A 360 -8.09 0.26 -7.51
N VAL A 361 -7.35 -0.76 -7.06
CA VAL A 361 -7.90 -2.05 -6.62
C VAL A 361 -8.84 -1.88 -5.43
N GLY A 362 -8.42 -1.14 -4.40
CA GLY A 362 -9.26 -0.88 -3.22
C GLY A 362 -10.55 -0.14 -3.57
N LEU A 363 -10.47 0.86 -4.45
CA LEU A 363 -11.64 1.59 -4.94
C LEU A 363 -12.55 0.69 -5.80
N ALA A 364 -11.98 -0.17 -6.64
CA ALA A 364 -12.73 -1.14 -7.44
C ALA A 364 -13.44 -2.19 -6.59
N GLN A 365 -12.83 -2.63 -5.49
CA GLN A 365 -13.43 -3.61 -4.57
C GLN A 365 -14.55 -2.99 -3.73
N ASN A 366 -14.48 -1.68 -3.49
CA ASN A 366 -15.50 -0.94 -2.75
C ASN A 366 -16.75 -0.60 -3.57
N PHE A 367 -16.59 -0.45 -4.89
CA PHE A 367 -17.69 -0.30 -5.85
C PHE A 367 -18.47 -1.60 -6.00
#